data_AF-A0A9W6JC37-F1
#
_entry.id   AF-A0A9W6JC37-F1
#
_cell.length_a   1.000
_cell.length_b   1.000
_cell.length_c   1.000
_cell.angle_alpha   90.00
_cell.angle_beta   90.00
_cell.angle_gamma   90.00
#
_symmetry.space_group_name_H-M   'P 1'
#
loop_
_entity.id
_entity.type
_entity.pdbx_description
1 polymer ?
#
loop_
_entity_poly.entity_id
_entity_poly.type
_entity_poly.pdbx_seq_one_letter_code
_entity_poly.pdbx_strand_id
1 'polypeptide(L)'
;MTARLAQLLPFLILVAGCAEPRPVTIASPPLGPDALYAPMRVVPGRLEYAPDRTTFAPVLTERFDYPTQPQANAAYLRLIAAAPAGRSYPSSIWLFGCRPGALDPQTARVTRYRDPVVHCATDFLDERGVRLRRETANFYYDRKLWTMDPVYLPRTLVAWRGREGSPKDFWSWLPGRPRYE
;
A
#
# COMPACT_ATOMS: atom_id res chain seq x y z
N MET A 1 -28.83 -8.84 -55.30
CA MET A 1 -27.62 -9.03 -54.47
C MET A 1 -27.98 -8.74 -53.01
N THR A 2 -28.66 -9.64 -52.31
CA THR A 2 -29.11 -9.41 -50.92
C THR A 2 -29.42 -10.73 -50.23
N ALA A 3 -28.40 -11.57 -50.00
CA ALA A 3 -28.61 -12.83 -49.30
C ALA A 3 -27.33 -13.40 -48.66
N ARG A 4 -26.57 -12.62 -47.87
CA ARG A 4 -25.39 -13.17 -47.14
C ARG A 4 -25.04 -12.52 -45.80
N LEU A 5 -25.95 -11.76 -45.16
CA LEU A 5 -25.63 -11.03 -43.93
C LEU A 5 -26.42 -11.44 -42.68
N ALA A 6 -27.27 -12.48 -42.76
CA ALA A 6 -28.18 -12.83 -41.67
C ALA A 6 -27.77 -14.06 -40.84
N GLN A 7 -26.57 -14.62 -41.03
CA GLN A 7 -26.24 -15.96 -40.47
C GLN A 7 -25.11 -16.00 -39.43
N LEU A 8 -24.60 -14.87 -38.96
CA LEU A 8 -23.51 -14.85 -37.96
C LEU A 8 -23.94 -14.33 -36.58
N LEU A 9 -25.22 -14.02 -36.36
CA LEU A 9 -25.69 -13.47 -35.08
C LEU A 9 -25.88 -14.47 -33.92
N PRO A 10 -26.15 -15.79 -34.11
CA PRO A 10 -26.51 -16.62 -32.95
C PRO A 10 -25.30 -17.14 -32.17
N PHE A 11 -24.06 -16.97 -32.66
CA PHE A 11 -22.87 -17.56 -32.02
C PHE A 11 -22.19 -16.67 -30.98
N LEU A 12 -22.56 -15.38 -30.89
CA LEU A 12 -21.93 -14.43 -29.95
C LEU A 12 -22.60 -14.39 -28.55
N ILE A 13 -23.73 -15.07 -28.35
CA ILE A 13 -24.48 -15.02 -27.08
C ILE A 13 -24.01 -16.12 -26.08
N LEU A 14 -23.21 -17.09 -26.52
CA LEU A 14 -22.82 -18.25 -25.70
C LEU A 14 -21.53 -18.08 -24.87
N VAL A 15 -20.88 -16.90 -24.87
CA VAL A 15 -19.63 -16.67 -24.11
C VAL A 15 -19.74 -15.51 -23.11
N ALA A 16 -20.96 -15.19 -22.66
CA ALA A 16 -21.14 -14.42 -21.43
C ALA A 16 -21.05 -15.37 -20.23
N GLY A 17 -19.83 -15.87 -19.98
CA GLY A 17 -19.54 -16.59 -18.74
C GLY A 17 -19.86 -15.69 -17.56
N CYS A 18 -20.81 -16.12 -16.73
CA CYS A 18 -21.13 -15.49 -15.46
C CYS A 18 -19.86 -15.47 -14.61
N ALA A 19 -19.16 -14.34 -14.58
CA ALA A 19 -18.32 -14.01 -13.46
C ALA A 19 -19.27 -13.75 -12.28
N GLU A 20 -19.59 -14.82 -11.55
CA GLU A 20 -20.27 -14.70 -10.26
C GLU A 20 -19.42 -13.72 -9.42
N PRO A 21 -20.01 -12.60 -8.93
CA PRO A 21 -19.31 -11.74 -8.01
C PRO A 21 -18.97 -12.58 -6.79
N ARG A 22 -17.73 -13.06 -6.67
CA ARG A 22 -17.28 -13.69 -5.45
C ARG A 22 -17.49 -12.64 -4.36
N PRO A 23 -18.31 -12.92 -3.32
CA PRO A 23 -18.35 -12.04 -2.18
C PRO A 23 -16.91 -11.95 -1.67
N VAL A 24 -16.36 -10.74 -1.71
CA VAL A 24 -15.10 -10.47 -1.03
C VAL A 24 -15.44 -10.63 0.43
N THR A 25 -15.13 -11.80 0.99
CA THR A 25 -15.23 -12.02 2.42
C THR A 25 -14.22 -11.07 3.04
N ILE A 26 -14.70 -9.90 3.47
CA ILE A 26 -13.93 -9.00 4.32
C ILE A 26 -13.74 -9.79 5.61
N ALA A 27 -12.61 -10.49 5.71
CA ALA A 27 -12.25 -11.18 6.94
C ALA A 27 -12.30 -10.13 8.05
N SER A 28 -13.14 -10.37 9.07
CA SER A 28 -13.19 -9.50 10.23
C SER A 28 -11.77 -9.32 10.75
N PRO A 29 -11.34 -8.07 11.03
CA PRO A 29 -9.98 -7.84 11.45
C PRO A 29 -9.67 -8.72 12.67
N PRO A 30 -8.51 -9.39 12.72
CA PRO A 30 -8.14 -10.18 13.88
C PRO A 30 -8.28 -9.34 15.16
N LEU A 31 -9.03 -9.89 16.10
CA LEU A 31 -9.25 -9.36 17.45
C LEU A 31 -8.37 -10.18 18.39
N GLY A 32 -7.31 -9.58 18.93
CA GLY A 32 -6.37 -10.24 19.83
C GLY A 32 -4.98 -9.60 19.75
N PRO A 33 -4.05 -9.95 20.65
CA PRO A 33 -2.67 -9.48 20.56
C PRO A 33 -2.00 -10.05 19.31
N ASP A 34 -1.47 -9.17 18.45
CA ASP A 34 -0.66 -9.53 17.29
C ASP A 34 0.77 -9.83 17.74
N ALA A 35 1.40 -10.85 17.16
CA ALA A 35 2.83 -11.07 17.34
C ALA A 35 3.62 -10.00 16.57
N LEU A 36 4.66 -9.46 17.20
CA LEU A 36 5.58 -8.56 16.52
C LEU A 36 6.47 -9.38 15.57
N TYR A 37 6.45 -9.01 14.29
CA TYR A 37 7.19 -9.71 13.26
C TYR A 37 8.31 -8.82 12.69
N ALA A 38 9.45 -9.45 12.42
CA ALA A 38 10.59 -8.82 11.78
C ALA A 38 11.10 -9.66 10.60
N PRO A 39 11.52 -9.02 9.49
CA PRO A 39 12.21 -9.66 8.40
C PRO A 39 13.56 -10.23 8.87
N MET A 40 13.85 -11.47 8.47
CA MET A 40 15.14 -12.10 8.71
C MET A 40 16.23 -11.48 7.82
N ARG A 41 15.88 -10.96 6.64
CA ARG A 41 16.84 -10.33 5.73
C ARG A 41 16.20 -9.34 4.76
N VAL A 42 16.63 -8.07 4.83
CA VAL A 42 16.26 -7.06 3.84
C VAL A 42 17.18 -7.15 2.63
N VAL A 43 16.60 -7.48 1.47
CA VAL A 43 17.30 -7.47 0.17
C VAL A 43 16.51 -6.58 -0.79
N PRO A 44 17.11 -5.50 -1.34
CA PRO A 44 16.44 -4.64 -2.30
C PRO A 44 15.85 -5.44 -3.48
N GLY A 45 14.61 -5.13 -3.84
CA GLY A 45 13.91 -5.78 -4.96
C GLY A 45 13.37 -7.19 -4.67
N ARG A 46 13.55 -7.72 -3.45
CA ARG A 46 13.01 -9.02 -3.05
C ARG A 46 12.01 -8.88 -1.91
N LEU A 47 10.86 -9.52 -2.06
CA LEU A 47 9.85 -9.60 -1.01
C LEU A 47 10.18 -10.70 -0.02
N GLU A 48 10.06 -10.39 1.27
CA GLU A 48 10.21 -11.37 2.36
C GLU A 48 8.83 -11.72 2.95
N TYR A 49 8.75 -12.91 3.53
CA TYR A 49 7.54 -13.44 4.15
C TYR A 49 7.80 -13.73 5.63
N ALA A 50 6.79 -13.51 6.46
CA ALA A 50 6.80 -13.90 7.86
C ALA A 50 6.81 -15.43 8.03
N PRO A 51 7.10 -15.96 9.23
CA PRO A 51 7.15 -17.41 9.48
C PRO A 51 5.84 -18.14 9.12
N ASP A 52 4.71 -17.45 9.26
CA ASP A 52 3.37 -17.92 8.88
C ASP A 52 3.08 -17.79 7.37
N ARG A 53 4.09 -17.43 6.57
CA ARG A 53 4.04 -17.16 5.12
C ARG A 53 3.22 -15.94 4.72
N THR A 54 2.83 -15.10 5.68
CA THR A 54 2.21 -13.82 5.35
C THR A 54 3.24 -12.85 4.78
N THR A 55 2.80 -12.00 3.88
CA THR A 55 3.69 -11.08 3.15
C THR A 55 4.06 -9.89 4.01
N PHE A 56 5.34 -9.58 4.17
CA PHE A 56 5.76 -8.28 4.70
C PHE A 56 5.54 -7.19 3.65
N ALA A 57 5.46 -5.94 4.09
CA ALA A 57 5.67 -4.84 3.14
C ALA A 57 7.02 -5.00 2.43
N PRO A 58 7.17 -4.56 1.17
CA PRO A 58 8.49 -4.43 0.56
C PRO A 58 9.40 -3.55 1.44
N VAL A 59 10.36 -4.17 2.13
CA VAL A 59 11.23 -3.46 3.07
C VAL A 59 12.41 -2.88 2.31
N LEU A 60 12.62 -1.57 2.45
CA LEU A 60 13.55 -0.87 1.58
C LEU A 60 14.94 -0.67 2.18
N THR A 61 15.10 -0.77 3.50
CA THR A 61 16.30 -0.20 4.14
C THR A 61 16.97 -1.03 5.22
N GLU A 62 16.22 -1.64 6.15
CA GLU A 62 16.85 -2.30 7.29
C GLU A 62 15.93 -3.30 7.99
N ARG A 63 16.54 -4.26 8.71
CA ARG A 63 15.83 -5.21 9.56
C ARG A 63 15.26 -4.46 10.77
N PHE A 64 13.95 -4.46 10.89
CA PHE A 64 13.19 -3.76 11.92
C PHE A 64 11.83 -4.44 12.06
N ASP A 65 11.07 -4.14 13.09
CA ASP A 65 9.73 -4.69 13.22
C ASP A 65 8.78 -3.98 12.24
N TYR A 66 8.15 -4.74 11.34
CA TYR A 66 7.19 -4.21 10.36
C TYR A 66 5.89 -5.00 10.44
N PRO A 67 4.74 -4.34 10.19
CA PRO A 67 3.49 -5.06 10.03
C PRO A 67 3.54 -5.94 8.79
N THR A 68 2.98 -7.14 8.89
CA THR A 68 2.63 -7.92 7.70
C THR A 68 1.41 -7.30 7.01
N GLN A 69 1.18 -7.67 5.75
CA GLN A 69 0.06 -7.17 4.96
C GLN A 69 -1.30 -7.42 5.64
N PRO A 70 -1.58 -8.60 6.24
CA PRO A 70 -2.80 -8.79 7.03
C PRO A 70 -2.89 -7.90 8.28
N GLN A 71 -1.78 -7.72 9.01
CA GLN A 71 -1.74 -6.88 10.22
C GLN A 71 -2.00 -5.41 9.89
N ALA A 72 -1.42 -4.90 8.80
CA ALA A 72 -1.66 -3.55 8.33
C ALA A 72 -3.11 -3.35 7.91
N ASN A 73 -3.69 -4.29 7.18
CA ASN A 73 -5.10 -4.23 6.81
C ASN A 73 -6.01 -4.30 8.04
N ALA A 74 -5.68 -5.13 9.03
CA ALA A 74 -6.40 -5.18 10.30
C ALA A 74 -6.36 -3.83 11.04
N ALA A 75 -5.19 -3.18 11.08
CA ALA A 75 -5.01 -1.86 11.66
C ALA A 75 -5.88 -0.81 10.96
N TYR A 76 -5.94 -0.85 9.63
CA TYR A 76 -6.80 0.01 8.83
C TYR A 76 -8.29 -0.23 9.10
N LEU A 77 -8.73 -1.49 9.13
CA LEU A 77 -10.12 -1.84 9.42
C LEU A 77 -10.55 -1.39 10.83
N ARG A 78 -9.65 -1.47 11.82
CA ARG A 78 -9.88 -0.93 13.17
C ARG A 78 -10.03 0.60 13.15
N LEU A 79 -9.20 1.30 12.38
CA LEU A 79 -9.27 2.75 12.22
C LEU A 79 -10.62 3.18 11.63
N ILE A 80 -11.07 2.56 10.53
CA ILE A 80 -12.36 2.92 9.90
C ILE A 80 -13.56 2.53 10.76
N ALA A 81 -13.47 1.44 11.53
CA ALA A 81 -14.53 1.04 12.46
C ALA A 81 -14.73 2.05 13.60
N ALA A 82 -13.67 2.79 13.97
CA ALA A 82 -13.74 3.88 14.94
C ALA A 82 -14.07 5.25 14.31
N ALA A 83 -14.16 5.33 12.98
CA ALA A 83 -14.39 6.59 12.28
C ALA A 83 -15.88 6.99 12.25
N PRO A 84 -16.20 8.28 12.04
CA PRO A 84 -17.59 8.74 11.96
C PRO A 84 -18.41 8.01 10.88
N ALA A 85 -19.64 7.65 11.22
CA ALA A 85 -20.57 7.01 10.28
C ALA A 85 -20.95 7.95 9.12
N GLY A 86 -21.29 7.37 7.97
CA GLY A 86 -21.81 8.10 6.81
C GLY A 86 -20.76 8.56 5.79
N ARG A 87 -19.48 8.23 5.98
CA ARG A 87 -18.42 8.48 5.00
C ARG A 87 -18.03 7.17 4.29
N SER A 88 -17.82 7.25 2.98
CA SER A 88 -17.29 6.12 2.21
C SER A 88 -15.78 6.02 2.45
N TYR A 89 -15.33 4.85 2.91
CA TYR A 89 -13.93 4.53 3.12
C TYR A 89 -13.50 3.45 2.11
N PRO A 90 -12.22 3.46 1.68
CA PRO A 90 -11.63 2.32 0.98
C PRO A 90 -11.89 0.99 1.72
N SER A 91 -11.99 -0.10 0.97
CA SER A 91 -12.30 -1.42 1.54
C SER A 91 -11.11 -2.02 2.27
N SER A 92 -9.91 -1.76 1.77
CA SER A 92 -8.67 -2.39 2.19
C SER A 92 -7.46 -1.56 1.78
N ILE A 93 -6.29 -1.95 2.30
CA ILE A 93 -5.02 -1.33 1.94
C ILE A 93 -3.98 -2.35 1.48
N TRP A 94 -3.01 -1.89 0.69
CA TRP A 94 -1.84 -2.65 0.28
C TRP A 94 -0.55 -1.87 0.55
N LEU A 95 0.43 -2.52 1.19
CA LEU A 95 1.72 -1.89 1.49
C LEU A 95 2.65 -1.99 0.29
N PHE A 96 3.13 -0.83 -0.18
CA PHE A 96 4.07 -0.73 -1.30
C PHE A 96 5.53 -0.62 -0.85
N GLY A 97 5.78 -0.05 0.33
CA GLY A 97 7.10 -0.10 0.93
C GLY A 97 7.17 0.62 2.26
N CYS A 98 7.99 0.12 3.18
CA CYS A 98 8.10 0.64 4.54
C CYS A 98 9.55 0.97 4.93
N ARG A 99 9.68 1.92 5.86
CA ARG A 99 10.94 2.31 6.52
C ARG A 99 10.67 2.68 7.98
N PRO A 100 11.64 2.49 8.90
CA PRO A 100 11.44 2.83 10.31
C PRO A 100 11.49 4.33 10.56
N GLY A 101 10.70 4.75 11.55
CA GLY A 101 10.40 6.12 11.90
C GLY A 101 9.00 6.54 11.46
N ALA A 102 8.49 7.65 12.02
CA ALA A 102 7.22 8.24 11.63
C ALA A 102 7.44 9.42 10.70
N LEU A 103 6.57 9.58 9.70
CA LEU A 103 6.48 10.78 8.89
C LEU A 103 5.69 11.85 9.65
N ASP A 104 6.30 13.01 9.85
CA ASP A 104 5.67 14.18 10.44
C ASP A 104 4.69 14.81 9.42
N PRO A 105 3.40 14.99 9.76
CA PRO A 105 2.41 15.50 8.82
C PRO A 105 2.67 16.96 8.42
N GLN A 106 3.29 17.79 9.25
CA GLN A 106 3.49 19.22 8.98
C GLN A 106 4.77 19.50 8.21
N THR A 107 5.87 18.88 8.64
CA THR A 107 7.21 19.13 8.12
C THR A 107 7.59 18.14 7.02
N ALA A 108 6.85 17.05 6.90
CA ALA A 108 7.11 15.93 5.99
C ALA A 108 8.48 15.26 6.20
N ARG A 109 9.07 15.44 7.40
CA ARG A 109 10.33 14.83 7.81
C ARG A 109 10.08 13.49 8.49
N VAL A 110 11.03 12.58 8.38
CA VAL A 110 10.99 11.29 9.08
C VAL A 110 11.75 11.41 10.40
N THR A 111 11.10 11.05 11.50
CA THR A 111 11.71 11.00 12.83
C THR A 111 11.84 9.55 13.28
N ARG A 112 13.04 9.16 13.74
CA ARG A 112 13.31 7.83 14.29
C ARG A 112 12.85 7.74 15.74
N TYR A 113 12.25 6.61 16.10
CA TYR A 113 11.85 6.29 17.46
C TYR A 113 12.56 5.00 17.90
N ARG A 114 12.66 4.79 19.22
CA ARG A 114 13.16 3.52 19.77
C ARG A 114 12.11 2.40 19.69
N ASP A 115 10.84 2.79 19.72
CA ASP A 115 9.71 1.88 19.63
C ASP A 115 9.45 1.42 18.18
N PRO A 116 8.68 0.33 17.96
CA PRO A 116 8.34 -0.17 16.64
C PRO A 116 7.39 0.79 15.92
N VAL A 117 7.98 1.79 15.28
CA VAL A 117 7.28 2.82 14.52
C VAL A 117 7.82 2.81 13.10
N VAL A 118 6.93 2.67 12.13
CA VAL A 118 7.28 2.63 10.72
C VAL A 118 6.34 3.49 9.91
N HIS A 119 6.82 4.09 8.84
CA HIS A 119 5.99 4.76 7.84
C HIS A 119 6.02 3.94 6.56
N CYS A 120 4.85 3.79 5.94
CA CYS A 120 4.67 2.96 4.78
C CYS A 120 3.94 3.71 3.67
N ALA A 121 4.45 3.61 2.45
CA ALA A 121 3.69 3.92 1.24
C ALA A 121 2.56 2.89 1.12
N THR A 122 1.33 3.37 1.11
CA THR A 122 0.11 2.57 1.26
C THR A 122 -0.84 2.89 0.12
N ASP A 123 -1.21 1.86 -0.64
CA ASP A 123 -2.29 1.92 -1.62
C ASP A 123 -3.63 1.65 -0.92
N PHE A 124 -4.60 2.53 -1.14
CA PHE A 124 -5.98 2.35 -0.68
C PHE A 124 -6.81 1.78 -1.82
N LEU A 125 -7.50 0.68 -1.55
CA LEU A 125 -8.19 -0.10 -2.57
C LEU A 125 -9.71 -0.06 -2.37
N ASP A 126 -10.45 -0.14 -3.47
CA ASP A 126 -11.90 -0.36 -3.43
C ASP A 126 -12.24 -1.84 -3.20
N GLU A 127 -13.53 -2.18 -3.17
CA GLU A 127 -13.99 -3.57 -2.98
C GLU A 127 -13.50 -4.54 -4.07
N ARG A 128 -13.15 -4.03 -5.25
CA ARG A 128 -12.65 -4.82 -6.39
C ARG A 128 -11.12 -4.96 -6.37
N GLY A 129 -10.45 -4.36 -5.38
CA GLY A 129 -8.99 -4.31 -5.29
C GLY A 129 -8.36 -3.26 -6.22
N VAL A 130 -9.16 -2.36 -6.81
CA VAL A 130 -8.66 -1.27 -7.65
C VAL A 130 -8.09 -0.18 -6.76
N ARG A 131 -6.87 0.27 -7.08
CA ARG A 131 -6.20 1.36 -6.35
C ARG A 131 -6.94 2.68 -6.57
N LEU A 132 -7.50 3.21 -5.50
CA LEU A 132 -8.14 4.53 -5.47
C LEU A 132 -7.10 5.65 -5.32
N ARG A 133 -6.12 5.46 -4.44
CA ARG A 133 -5.04 6.42 -4.18
C ARG A 133 -3.86 5.77 -3.48
N ARG A 134 -2.72 6.46 -3.47
CA ARG A 134 -1.52 6.10 -2.72
C ARG A 134 -1.16 7.22 -1.76
N GLU A 135 -1.04 6.92 -0.47
CA GLU A 135 -0.65 7.88 0.56
C GLU A 135 0.41 7.26 1.48
N THR A 136 1.06 8.07 2.31
CA THR A 136 1.92 7.54 3.37
C THR A 136 1.11 7.44 4.66
N ALA A 137 1.23 6.32 5.37
CA ALA A 137 0.64 6.14 6.68
C ALA A 137 1.71 5.72 7.68
N ASN A 138 1.58 6.20 8.91
CA ASN A 138 2.39 5.74 10.02
C ASN A 138 1.72 4.51 10.64
N PHE A 139 2.53 3.57 11.09
CA PHE A 139 2.11 2.42 11.85
C PHE A 139 2.89 2.40 13.16
N TYR A 140 2.16 2.31 14.26
CA TYR A 140 2.70 2.26 15.62
C TYR A 140 2.31 0.93 16.24
N TYR A 141 3.27 0.26 16.86
CA TYR A 141 2.97 -0.92 17.65
C TYR A 141 2.63 -0.51 19.09
N ASP A 142 1.34 -0.57 19.44
CA ASP A 142 0.81 -0.22 20.76
C ASP A 142 -0.10 -1.33 21.27
N ARG A 143 -0.11 -1.57 22.60
CA ARG A 143 -0.99 -2.59 23.24
C ARG A 143 -0.97 -3.96 22.54
N LYS A 144 0.20 -4.38 22.05
CA LYS A 144 0.43 -5.62 21.29
C LYS A 144 -0.32 -5.67 19.95
N LEU A 145 -0.54 -4.54 19.31
CA LEU A 145 -1.27 -4.42 18.05
C LEU A 145 -0.63 -3.34 17.18
N TRP A 146 -0.59 -3.58 15.88
CA TRP A 146 -0.31 -2.49 14.94
C TRP A 146 -1.53 -1.57 14.85
N THR A 147 -1.28 -0.28 15.04
CA THR A 147 -2.25 0.80 14.90
C THR A 147 -1.84 1.70 13.75
N MET A 148 -2.78 2.01 12.87
CA MET A 148 -2.56 2.88 11.71
C MET A 148 -2.91 4.32 12.06
N ASP A 149 -2.06 5.24 11.63
CA ASP A 149 -2.28 6.68 11.69
C ASP A 149 -2.07 7.28 10.30
N PRO A 150 -3.14 7.72 9.60
CA PRO A 150 -3.03 8.33 8.29
C PRO A 150 -2.28 9.68 8.36
N VAL A 151 -1.28 9.86 7.51
CA VAL A 151 -0.53 11.12 7.45
C VAL A 151 -1.11 12.02 6.37
N TYR A 152 -1.86 13.04 6.78
CA TYR A 152 -2.38 14.06 5.88
C TYR A 152 -1.38 15.20 5.70
N LEU A 153 -0.51 15.05 4.70
CA LEU A 153 0.46 16.07 4.33
C LEU A 153 -0.22 17.37 3.85
N PRO A 154 0.35 18.55 4.14
CA PRO A 154 -0.12 19.81 3.57
C PRO A 154 -0.11 19.75 2.05
N ARG A 155 -1.16 20.30 1.43
CA ARG A 155 -1.33 20.34 -0.04
C ARG A 155 -0.29 21.23 -0.72
N THR A 156 0.35 22.12 0.03
CA THR A 156 1.48 22.93 -0.42
C THR A 156 2.79 22.20 -0.14
N LEU A 157 3.64 22.06 -1.17
CA LEU A 157 4.95 21.45 -1.00
C LEU A 157 5.78 22.23 0.02
N VAL A 158 6.31 21.54 1.03
CA VAL A 158 7.23 22.14 2.00
C VAL A 158 8.51 22.59 1.30
N ALA A 159 9.00 23.77 1.68
CA ALA A 159 10.04 24.51 0.94
C ALA A 159 11.37 23.76 0.73
N TRP A 160 11.66 22.71 1.50
CA TRP A 160 12.83 21.87 1.34
C TRP A 160 12.60 20.71 0.37
N ARG A 161 11.38 20.17 0.28
CA ARG A 161 11.05 19.02 -0.60
C ARG A 161 11.13 19.39 -2.08
N GLY A 162 10.87 20.65 -2.44
CA GLY A 162 11.04 21.14 -3.81
C GLY A 162 12.49 21.48 -4.21
N ARG A 163 13.46 21.37 -3.29
CA ARG A 163 14.88 21.72 -3.56
C ARG A 163 15.76 20.51 -3.82
N GLU A 164 15.32 19.31 -3.45
CA GLU A 164 16.02 18.06 -3.75
C GLU A 164 15.71 17.66 -5.20
N GLY A 165 16.29 18.38 -6.15
CA GLY A 165 16.35 17.93 -7.54
C GLY A 165 17.42 16.86 -7.65
N SER A 166 17.14 15.76 -8.35
CA SER A 166 18.19 14.78 -8.58
C SER A 166 19.24 15.40 -9.53
N PRO A 167 20.53 15.04 -9.35
CA PRO A 167 21.61 15.69 -10.08
C PRO A 167 21.37 15.57 -11.59
N LYS A 168 21.22 16.71 -12.27
CA LYS A 168 21.06 16.72 -13.72
C LYS A 168 22.32 16.14 -14.36
N ASP A 169 22.20 14.99 -15.00
CA ASP A 169 23.24 14.49 -15.89
C ASP A 169 23.20 15.30 -17.20
N PHE A 170 24.07 16.31 -17.28
CA PHE A 170 24.27 17.13 -18.49
C PHE A 170 24.68 16.29 -19.72
N TRP A 171 25.09 15.04 -19.52
CA TRP A 171 25.49 14.10 -20.57
C TRP A 171 24.48 12.97 -20.78
N SER A 172 23.24 13.11 -20.27
CA SER A 172 22.16 12.12 -20.44
C SER A 172 21.82 11.79 -21.90
N TRP A 173 22.26 12.61 -22.85
CA TRP A 173 22.13 12.39 -24.29
C TRP A 173 23.13 11.34 -24.85
N LEU A 174 24.18 10.98 -24.10
CA LEU A 174 25.13 9.93 -24.51
C LEU A 174 24.53 8.52 -24.32
N PRO A 175 24.71 7.61 -25.29
CA PRO A 175 24.23 6.24 -25.17
C PRO A 175 24.95 5.49 -24.04
N GLY A 176 24.18 4.76 -23.21
CA GLY A 176 24.71 3.93 -22.12
C GLY A 176 24.75 4.57 -20.73
N ARG A 177 24.31 5.83 -20.57
CA ARG A 177 24.22 6.49 -19.26
C ARG A 177 22.85 6.23 -18.59
N PRO A 178 22.81 6.05 -17.26
CA PRO A 178 21.56 5.89 -16.53
C PRO A 178 20.74 7.19 -16.58
N ARG A 179 19.50 7.11 -17.06
CA ARG A 179 18.57 8.23 -17.12
C ARG A 179 17.80 8.32 -15.80
N TYR A 180 18.40 8.95 -14.80
CA TYR A 180 17.66 9.37 -13.61
C TYR A 180 17.53 10.90 -13.67
N GLU A 181 16.30 11.41 -13.57
CA GLU A 181 16.00 12.85 -13.36
C GLU A 181 16.13 13.22 -11.90
#